data_AF-A0A5D2U0S4-F1
#
_entry.id   AF-A0A5D2U0S4-F1
#
_cell.length_a   1.000
_cell.length_b   1.000
_cell.length_c   1.000
_cell.angle_alpha   90.00
_cell.angle_beta   90.00
_cell.angle_gamma   90.00
#
_symmetry.space_group_name_H-M   'P 1'
#
loop_
_entity.id
_entity.type
_entity.pdbx_description
1 polymer ?
#
loop_
_entity_poly.entity_id
_entity_poly.type
_entity_poly.pdbx_seq_one_letter_code
_entity_poly.pdbx_strand_id
1 'polypeptide(L)'
;MEEYLQYMKTLRSQISDVEDQAANVSAEEQIHFTTIQTLQNDILSAKSMKQQLMEDIEKMLTAKGQLCSLIIEKQRKIAALDSDSTTLAQTLELIQHEKISLTSKLIEKRAYYSKVVEDLSYKLQQQQDWVKSQKHRRQMEEHDLVNNKLDEKMTESEGNISVGNCLITDNENNEGNDLIVKLDLEKAKLDEIEQMKATLMRDNEKIKESIEQAKRGSNHFKPELLEISVMALEEEYKALLSDKDGETEYLCSLQDHLERIKGISHVIKCACGEEYMLDLRA
;
A
#
# COMPACT_ATOMS: atom_id res chain seq x y z
N MET A 1 -19.12 86.24 -79.96
CA MET A 1 -20.15 85.27 -79.51
C MET A 1 -19.53 83.87 -79.39
N GLU A 2 -18.69 83.44 -80.33
CA GLU A 2 -17.97 82.16 -80.31
C GLU A 2 -17.07 81.93 -79.08
N GLU A 3 -16.22 82.91 -78.72
CA GLU A 3 -15.29 82.78 -77.58
C GLU A 3 -16.00 82.60 -76.24
N TYR A 4 -17.12 83.30 -76.04
CA TYR A 4 -17.97 83.13 -74.87
C TYR A 4 -18.56 81.72 -74.80
N LEU A 5 -19.00 81.19 -75.95
CA LEU A 5 -19.54 79.84 -76.05
C LEU A 5 -18.48 78.78 -75.74
N GLN A 6 -17.24 79.00 -76.20
CA GLN A 6 -16.10 78.15 -75.91
C GLN A 6 -15.75 78.16 -74.41
N TYR A 7 -15.72 79.34 -73.78
CA TYR A 7 -15.53 79.48 -72.34
C TYR A 7 -16.59 78.72 -71.53
N MET A 8 -17.87 78.84 -71.91
CA MET A 8 -18.97 78.12 -71.25
C MET A 8 -18.86 76.60 -71.38
N LYS A 9 -18.38 76.08 -72.52
CA LYS A 9 -18.12 74.64 -72.69
C LYS A 9 -16.98 74.17 -71.79
N THR A 10 -15.88 74.93 -71.73
CA THR A 10 -14.75 74.63 -70.85
C THR A 10 -15.17 74.62 -69.39
N LEU A 11 -15.92 75.64 -68.95
CA LEU A 11 -16.41 75.73 -67.57
C LEU A 11 -17.30 74.54 -67.22
N ARG A 12 -18.21 74.14 -68.12
CA ARG A 12 -19.08 72.97 -67.91
C ARG A 12 -18.27 71.67 -67.80
N SER A 13 -17.25 71.49 -68.64
CA SER A 13 -16.35 70.33 -68.54
C SER A 13 -15.66 70.29 -67.17
N GLN A 14 -15.10 71.42 -66.72
CA GLN A 14 -14.43 71.51 -65.42
C GLN A 14 -15.38 71.25 -64.25
N ILE A 15 -16.61 71.75 -64.32
CA ILE A 15 -17.64 71.47 -63.30
C ILE A 15 -17.94 69.97 -63.26
N SER A 16 -18.11 69.33 -64.43
CA SER A 16 -18.34 67.88 -64.52
C SER A 16 -17.17 67.08 -63.95
N ASP A 17 -15.93 67.46 -64.27
CA ASP A 17 -14.72 66.79 -63.77
C ASP A 17 -14.62 66.90 -62.24
N VAL A 18 -14.98 68.06 -61.67
CA VAL A 18 -15.00 68.30 -60.22
C VAL A 18 -16.15 67.52 -59.55
N GLU A 19 -17.33 67.44 -60.17
CA GLU A 19 -18.45 66.64 -59.68
C GLU A 19 -18.10 65.15 -59.64
N ASP A 20 -17.50 64.62 -60.71
CA ASP A 20 -17.03 63.22 -60.77
C ASP A 20 -15.94 62.95 -59.74
N GLN A 21 -15.00 63.88 -59.55
CA GLN A 21 -13.98 63.77 -58.51
C GLN A 21 -14.59 63.79 -57.11
N ALA A 22 -15.57 64.67 -56.84
CA ALA A 22 -16.25 64.73 -55.56
C ALA A 22 -17.05 63.44 -55.27
N ALA A 23 -17.71 62.88 -56.28
CA ALA A 23 -18.41 61.60 -56.16
C ALA A 23 -17.45 60.44 -55.85
N ASN A 24 -16.30 60.37 -56.52
CA ASN A 24 -15.27 59.37 -56.24
C ASN A 24 -14.71 59.49 -54.83
N VAL A 25 -14.34 60.71 -54.40
CA VAL A 25 -13.84 60.95 -53.04
C VAL A 25 -14.88 60.56 -52.00
N SER A 26 -16.15 60.91 -52.19
CA SER A 26 -17.23 60.55 -51.27
C SER A 26 -17.42 59.03 -51.17
N ALA A 27 -17.31 58.30 -52.29
CA ALA A 27 -17.38 56.85 -52.30
C ALA A 27 -16.19 56.21 -51.55
N GLU A 28 -14.98 56.72 -51.76
CA GLU A 28 -13.76 56.25 -51.10
C GLU A 28 -13.79 56.53 -49.59
N GLU A 29 -14.23 57.71 -49.17
CA GLU A 29 -14.46 58.06 -47.77
C GLU A 29 -15.43 57.08 -47.10
N GLN A 30 -16.51 56.72 -47.80
CA GLN A 30 -17.50 55.81 -47.22
C GLN A 30 -17.01 54.37 -47.11
N ILE A 31 -16.16 53.93 -48.05
CA ILE A 31 -15.44 52.64 -47.94
C ILE A 31 -14.50 52.67 -46.73
N HIS A 32 -13.73 53.75 -46.55
CA HIS A 32 -12.85 53.89 -45.40
C HIS A 32 -13.61 53.92 -44.08
N PHE A 33 -14.71 54.67 -44.01
CA PHE A 33 -15.57 54.73 -42.81
C PHE A 33 -16.07 53.34 -42.42
N THR A 34 -16.62 52.59 -43.38
CA THR A 34 -17.13 51.24 -43.13
C THR A 34 -16.01 50.29 -42.70
N THR A 35 -14.83 50.40 -43.32
CA THR A 35 -13.66 49.58 -42.97
C THR A 35 -13.19 49.87 -41.54
N ILE A 36 -13.09 51.14 -41.16
CA ILE A 36 -12.71 51.55 -39.79
C ILE A 36 -13.72 51.03 -38.78
N GLN A 37 -15.02 51.12 -39.08
CA GLN A 37 -16.07 50.65 -38.18
C GLN A 37 -16.00 49.13 -37.96
N THR A 38 -15.76 48.35 -39.02
CA THR A 38 -15.54 46.90 -38.91
C THR A 38 -14.33 46.59 -38.05
N LEU A 39 -13.19 47.24 -38.30
CA LEU A 39 -11.97 47.03 -37.51
C LEU A 39 -12.16 47.41 -36.04
N GLN A 40 -12.93 48.47 -35.74
CA GLN A 40 -13.26 48.83 -34.36
C GLN A 40 -14.06 47.73 -33.66
N ASN A 41 -15.03 47.12 -34.34
CA ASN A 41 -15.81 46.01 -33.80
C ASN A 41 -14.92 44.78 -33.54
N ASP A 42 -14.03 44.46 -34.48
CA ASP A 42 -13.09 43.35 -34.34
C ASP A 42 -12.12 43.56 -33.15
N ILE A 43 -11.63 44.79 -32.96
CA ILE A 43 -10.79 45.15 -31.81
C ILE A 43 -11.56 44.98 -30.49
N LEU A 44 -12.83 45.39 -30.43
CA LEU A 44 -13.67 45.21 -29.24
C LEU A 44 -13.91 43.73 -28.95
N SER A 45 -14.16 42.92 -29.99
CA SER A 45 -14.31 41.47 -29.88
C SER A 45 -13.02 40.81 -29.36
N ALA A 46 -11.87 41.14 -29.96
CA ALA A 46 -10.57 40.64 -29.53
C ALA A 46 -10.25 41.02 -28.07
N LYS A 47 -10.63 42.24 -27.65
CA LYS A 47 -10.48 42.69 -26.26
C LYS A 47 -11.31 41.84 -25.29
N SER A 48 -12.56 41.55 -25.66
CA SER A 48 -13.46 40.68 -24.87
C SER A 48 -12.89 39.26 -24.75
N MET A 49 -12.47 38.66 -25.88
CA MET A 49 -11.85 37.33 -25.91
C MET A 49 -10.58 37.27 -25.05
N LYS A 50 -9.73 38.30 -25.11
CA LYS A 50 -8.55 38.40 -24.25
C LYS A 50 -8.92 38.40 -22.77
N GLN A 51 -9.96 39.14 -22.38
CA GLN A 51 -10.38 39.21 -20.99
C GLN A 51 -10.90 37.86 -20.49
N GLN A 52 -11.74 37.20 -21.28
CA GLN A 52 -12.20 35.84 -21.00
C GLN A 52 -11.03 34.86 -20.83
N LEU A 53 -10.03 34.93 -21.72
CA LEU A 53 -8.84 34.07 -21.64
C LEU A 53 -8.06 34.29 -20.34
N MET A 54 -7.92 35.53 -19.88
CA MET A 54 -7.24 35.82 -18.61
C MET A 54 -7.98 35.21 -17.41
N GLU A 55 -9.32 35.31 -17.38
CA GLU A 55 -10.13 34.70 -16.33
C GLU A 55 -10.00 33.16 -16.32
N ASP A 56 -9.96 32.54 -17.50
CA ASP A 56 -9.82 31.09 -17.61
C ASP A 56 -8.42 30.61 -17.21
N ILE A 57 -7.36 31.39 -17.51
CA ILE A 57 -6.02 31.15 -17.01
C ILE A 57 -5.98 31.22 -15.47
N GLU A 58 -6.65 32.20 -14.86
CA GLU A 58 -6.70 32.35 -13.40
C GLU A 58 -7.43 31.19 -12.72
N LYS A 59 -8.57 30.76 -13.27
CA LYS A 59 -9.29 29.56 -12.80
C LYS A 59 -8.41 28.31 -12.90
N MET A 60 -7.71 28.15 -14.02
CA MET A 60 -6.82 27.01 -14.24
C MET A 60 -5.64 27.02 -13.27
N LEU A 61 -5.02 28.19 -13.01
CA LEU A 61 -3.95 28.33 -12.02
C LEU A 61 -4.43 27.97 -10.61
N THR A 62 -5.64 28.38 -10.25
CA THR A 62 -6.26 28.05 -8.97
C THR A 62 -6.48 26.54 -8.83
N ALA A 63 -7.05 25.89 -9.85
CA ALA A 63 -7.25 24.45 -9.88
C ALA A 63 -5.92 23.68 -9.82
N LYS A 64 -4.89 24.16 -10.54
CA LYS A 64 -3.53 23.61 -10.47
C LYS A 64 -2.98 23.68 -9.05
N GLY A 65 -3.13 24.81 -8.36
CA GLY A 65 -2.68 24.97 -6.97
C GLY A 65 -3.37 23.99 -6.00
N GLN A 66 -4.67 23.77 -6.18
CA GLN A 66 -5.43 22.79 -5.39
C GLN A 66 -4.95 21.35 -5.66
N LEU A 67 -4.74 20.98 -6.92
CA LEU A 67 -4.21 19.67 -7.30
C LEU A 67 -2.81 19.44 -6.73
N CYS A 68 -1.91 20.43 -6.80
CA CYS A 68 -0.58 20.33 -6.19
C CYS A 68 -0.67 20.10 -4.68
N SER A 69 -1.58 20.79 -3.99
CA SER A 69 -1.79 20.60 -2.55
C SER A 69 -2.23 19.17 -2.21
N LEU A 70 -3.17 18.63 -2.99
CA LEU A 70 -3.65 17.26 -2.84
C LEU A 70 -2.55 16.23 -3.12
N ILE A 71 -1.74 16.43 -4.18
CA ILE A 71 -0.62 15.54 -4.53
C ILE A 71 0.37 15.48 -3.36
N ILE A 72 0.75 16.63 -2.80
CA ILE A 72 1.70 16.67 -1.68
C ILE A 72 1.12 15.96 -0.45
N GLU A 73 -0.17 16.14 -0.16
CA GLU A 73 -0.84 15.43 0.93
C GLU A 73 -0.79 13.90 0.74
N LYS A 74 -1.09 13.42 -0.47
CA LYS A 74 -1.02 11.99 -0.79
C LYS A 74 0.41 11.45 -0.70
N GLN A 75 1.40 12.19 -1.18
CA GLN A 75 2.81 11.82 -1.07
C GLN A 75 3.25 11.68 0.40
N ARG A 76 2.85 12.59 1.29
CA ARG A 76 3.14 12.46 2.73
C ARG A 76 2.51 11.20 3.31
N LYS A 77 1.27 10.88 2.93
CA LYS A 77 0.59 9.67 3.40
C LYS A 77 1.28 8.39 2.91
N ILE A 78 1.75 8.37 1.67
CA ILE A 78 2.54 7.24 1.13
C ILE A 78 3.83 7.08 1.93
N ALA A 79 4.59 8.15 2.12
CA ALA A 79 5.84 8.09 2.89
C ALA A 79 5.63 7.59 4.33
N ALA A 80 4.53 7.98 4.98
CA ALA A 80 4.18 7.45 6.31
C ALA A 80 3.90 5.95 6.27
N LEU A 81 3.11 5.48 5.30
CA LEU A 81 2.81 4.06 5.14
C LEU A 81 4.05 3.22 4.79
N ASP A 82 4.97 3.75 3.99
CA ASP A 82 6.25 3.09 3.67
C ASP A 82 7.13 2.95 4.94
N SER A 83 7.15 3.98 5.78
CA SER A 83 7.82 3.91 7.09
C SER A 83 7.20 2.86 8.02
N ASP A 84 5.87 2.79 8.07
CA ASP A 84 5.17 1.77 8.86
C ASP A 84 5.43 0.36 8.32
N SER A 85 5.42 0.20 6.99
CA SER A 85 5.68 -1.08 6.31
C SER A 85 7.10 -1.60 6.62
N THR A 86 8.10 -0.72 6.55
CA THR A 86 9.50 -1.09 6.88
C THR A 86 9.65 -1.45 8.36
N THR A 87 9.00 -0.72 9.26
CA THR A 87 8.98 -1.03 10.70
C THR A 87 8.33 -2.40 10.97
N LEU A 88 7.22 -2.69 10.28
CA LEU A 88 6.53 -3.96 10.40
C LEU A 88 7.39 -5.13 9.88
N ALA A 89 8.08 -4.93 8.75
CA ALA A 89 8.99 -5.93 8.18
C ALA A 89 10.13 -6.26 9.18
N GLN A 90 10.76 -5.25 9.77
CA GLN A 90 11.80 -5.44 10.79
C GLN A 90 11.27 -6.19 12.01
N THR A 91 10.06 -5.85 12.47
CA THR A 91 9.42 -6.53 13.61
C THR A 91 9.15 -8.00 13.30
N LEU A 92 8.73 -8.32 12.07
CA LEU A 92 8.48 -9.68 11.62
C LEU A 92 9.78 -10.51 11.56
N GLU A 93 10.87 -9.92 11.08
CA GLU A 93 12.20 -10.56 11.08
C GLU A 93 12.65 -10.90 12.51
N LEU A 94 12.47 -10.00 13.46
CA LEU A 94 12.79 -10.23 14.87
C LEU A 94 11.97 -11.38 15.46
N ILE A 95 10.66 -11.40 15.24
CA ILE A 95 9.77 -12.48 15.69
C ILE A 95 10.20 -13.82 15.07
N GLN A 96 10.56 -13.83 13.79
CA GLN A 96 11.01 -15.04 13.11
C GLN A 96 12.32 -15.56 13.70
N HIS A 97 13.27 -14.67 14.01
CA HIS A 97 14.51 -15.02 14.68
C HIS A 97 14.28 -15.59 16.09
N GLU A 98 13.42 -14.96 16.90
CA GLU A 98 13.05 -15.46 18.23
C GLU A 98 12.39 -16.84 18.16
N LYS A 99 11.48 -17.05 17.20
CA LYS A 99 10.84 -18.34 16.95
C LYS A 99 11.87 -19.44 16.67
N ILE A 100 12.85 -19.17 15.81
CA ILE A 100 13.92 -20.13 15.50
C ILE A 100 14.74 -20.45 16.75
N SER A 101 15.14 -19.42 17.52
CA SER A 101 15.88 -19.58 18.76
C SER A 101 15.14 -20.43 19.80
N LEU A 102 13.85 -20.15 20.03
CA LEU A 102 13.01 -20.92 20.95
C LEU A 102 12.80 -22.36 20.48
N THR A 103 12.61 -22.56 19.18
CA THR A 103 12.45 -23.90 18.59
C THR A 103 13.71 -24.74 18.82
N SER A 104 14.89 -24.17 18.61
CA SER A 104 16.18 -24.84 18.86
C SER A 104 16.33 -25.24 20.34
N LYS A 105 16.06 -24.31 21.28
CA LYS A 105 16.08 -24.60 22.73
C LYS A 105 15.09 -25.70 23.13
N LEU A 106 13.91 -25.73 22.51
CA LEU A 106 12.90 -26.75 22.77
C LEU A 106 13.38 -28.13 22.30
N ILE A 107 13.98 -28.21 21.11
CA ILE A 107 14.54 -29.45 20.57
C ILE A 107 15.65 -29.98 21.48
N GLU A 108 16.55 -29.11 21.95
CA GLU A 108 17.62 -29.47 22.87
C GLU A 108 17.07 -30.02 24.20
N LYS A 109 16.09 -29.34 24.81
CA LYS A 109 15.41 -29.84 26.02
C LYS A 109 14.73 -31.19 25.78
N ARG A 110 14.07 -31.37 24.64
CA ARG A 110 13.41 -32.64 24.30
C ARG A 110 14.42 -33.77 24.17
N ALA A 111 15.55 -33.52 23.52
CA ALA A 111 16.64 -34.50 23.40
C ALA A 111 17.23 -34.85 24.78
N TYR A 112 17.45 -33.86 25.65
CA TYR A 112 17.89 -34.08 27.02
C TYR A 112 16.94 -34.98 27.80
N TYR A 113 15.64 -34.69 27.80
CA TYR A 113 14.66 -35.50 28.52
C TYR A 113 14.51 -36.91 27.93
N SER A 114 14.61 -37.08 26.61
CA SER A 114 14.64 -38.41 25.98
C SER A 114 15.78 -39.26 26.54
N LYS A 115 16.98 -38.68 26.62
CA LYS A 115 18.16 -39.35 27.17
C LYS A 115 17.98 -39.73 28.65
N VAL A 116 17.38 -38.84 29.45
CA VAL A 116 17.08 -39.13 30.87
C VAL A 116 16.09 -40.29 31.01
N VAL A 117 15.05 -40.33 30.18
CA VAL A 117 14.07 -41.43 30.17
C VAL A 117 14.71 -42.74 29.74
N GLU A 118 15.59 -42.72 28.73
CA GLU A 118 16.34 -43.89 28.28
C GLU A 118 17.26 -44.43 29.40
N ASP A 119 18.02 -43.58 30.09
CA ASP A 119 18.89 -43.97 31.20
C ASP A 119 18.10 -44.56 32.39
N LEU A 120 17.00 -43.93 32.77
CA LEU A 120 16.11 -44.44 33.83
C LEU A 120 15.51 -45.79 33.44
N SER A 121 15.06 -45.94 32.19
CA SER A 121 14.49 -47.19 31.68
C SER A 121 15.53 -48.31 31.68
N TYR A 122 16.77 -48.00 31.28
CA TYR A 122 17.88 -48.95 31.32
C TYR A 122 18.21 -49.39 32.75
N LYS A 123 18.31 -48.44 33.70
CA LYS A 123 18.54 -48.75 35.12
C LYS A 123 17.41 -49.60 35.72
N LEU A 124 16.16 -49.29 35.39
CA LEU A 124 15.01 -50.07 35.85
C LEU A 124 15.05 -51.50 35.30
N GLN A 125 15.37 -51.67 34.02
CA GLN A 125 15.52 -52.98 33.39
C GLN A 125 16.63 -53.79 34.07
N GLN A 126 17.79 -53.18 34.33
CA GLN A 126 18.88 -53.84 35.06
C GLN A 126 18.43 -54.33 36.44
N GLN A 127 17.70 -53.50 37.19
CA GLN A 127 17.17 -53.92 38.50
C GLN A 127 16.17 -55.06 38.37
N GLN A 128 15.27 -54.99 37.39
CA GLN A 128 14.28 -56.04 37.16
C GLN A 128 14.95 -57.37 36.79
N ASP A 129 16.00 -57.34 35.98
CA ASP A 129 16.76 -58.54 35.60
C ASP A 129 17.59 -59.09 36.76
N TRP A 130 18.18 -58.22 37.60
CA TRP A 130 18.84 -58.64 38.84
C TRP A 130 17.87 -59.35 39.79
N VAL A 131 16.66 -58.81 40.00
CA VAL A 131 15.62 -59.44 40.82
C VAL A 131 15.20 -60.80 40.25
N LYS A 132 15.02 -60.90 38.93
CA LYS A 132 14.74 -62.19 38.28
C LYS A 132 15.87 -63.18 38.54
N SER A 133 17.14 -62.81 38.35
CA SER A 133 18.28 -63.70 38.62
C SER A 133 18.36 -64.17 40.08
N GLN A 134 18.07 -63.29 41.04
CA GLN A 134 17.98 -63.65 42.46
C GLN A 134 16.87 -64.67 42.73
N LYS A 135 15.70 -64.50 42.10
CA LYS A 135 14.59 -65.46 42.21
C LYS A 135 14.98 -66.84 41.67
N HIS A 136 15.68 -66.93 40.54
CA HIS A 136 16.15 -68.19 39.98
C HIS A 136 17.21 -68.85 40.87
N ARG A 137 18.10 -68.08 41.50
CA ARG A 137 19.08 -68.60 42.46
C ARG A 137 18.42 -69.26 43.66
N ARG A 138 17.44 -68.59 44.29
CA ARG A 138 16.67 -69.15 45.42
C ARG A 138 15.90 -70.43 45.03
N GLN A 139 15.37 -70.48 43.80
CA GLN A 139 14.67 -71.68 43.30
C GLN A 139 15.61 -72.87 43.03
N MET A 140 16.87 -72.63 42.64
CA MET A 140 17.88 -73.69 42.54
C MET A 140 18.34 -74.17 43.92
N GLU A 141 18.52 -73.26 44.88
CA GLU A 141 18.86 -73.61 46.28
C GLU A 141 17.73 -74.39 46.98
N GLU A 142 16.46 -74.10 46.70
CA GLU A 142 15.32 -74.90 47.20
C GLU A 142 15.23 -76.29 46.56
N HIS A 143 15.71 -76.47 45.32
CA HIS A 143 15.69 -77.76 44.64
C HIS A 143 16.82 -78.71 45.06
N ASP A 144 17.96 -78.20 45.56
CA ASP A 144 19.04 -79.00 46.15
C ASP A 144 18.76 -79.45 47.61
N LEU A 145 17.70 -78.92 48.23
CA LEU A 145 17.29 -79.25 49.61
C LEU A 145 16.10 -80.23 49.69
N VAL A 146 15.62 -80.77 48.56
CA VAL A 146 14.59 -81.83 48.55
C VAL A 146 15.22 -83.21 48.74
N ASN A 147 15.80 -83.42 49.92
CA ASN A 147 15.86 -84.73 50.58
C ASN A 147 16.17 -84.49 52.07
N ASN A 148 15.15 -84.13 52.84
CA ASN A 148 14.80 -84.82 54.09
C ASN A 148 13.61 -84.12 54.75
N LYS A 149 12.48 -84.83 54.76
CA LYS A 149 11.38 -84.57 55.70
C LYS A 149 11.86 -84.86 57.11
N LEU A 150 11.43 -84.05 58.08
CA LEU A 150 10.61 -84.54 59.20
C LEU A 150 9.99 -83.40 60.00
N ASP A 151 8.71 -83.59 60.30
CA ASP A 151 7.86 -82.83 61.21
C ASP A 151 8.51 -82.63 62.58
N GLU A 152 8.29 -81.47 63.21
CA GLU A 152 7.96 -81.46 64.63
C GLU A 152 7.09 -80.26 65.04
N LYS A 153 6.20 -80.55 65.98
CA LYS A 153 5.01 -79.81 66.40
C LYS A 153 5.30 -78.68 67.39
N MET A 154 4.48 -77.63 67.31
CA MET A 154 3.83 -76.85 68.39
C MET A 154 4.49 -76.78 69.78
N THR A 155 4.78 -75.56 70.23
CA THR A 155 4.60 -75.14 71.63
C THR A 155 4.06 -73.70 71.70
N GLU A 156 3.12 -73.49 72.61
CA GLU A 156 2.35 -72.28 72.90
C GLU A 156 3.17 -71.23 73.66
N SER A 157 2.82 -69.94 73.50
CA SER A 157 2.91 -68.96 74.60
C SER A 157 2.02 -67.74 74.30
N GLU A 158 0.97 -67.57 75.11
CA GLU A 158 0.32 -66.27 75.33
C GLU A 158 1.30 -65.25 75.91
N GLY A 159 1.09 -63.97 75.61
CA GLY A 159 1.84 -62.86 76.18
C GLY A 159 1.30 -61.52 75.72
N ASN A 160 0.31 -60.99 76.46
CA ASN A 160 -0.17 -59.61 76.34
C ASN A 160 0.81 -58.62 76.98
N ILE A 161 0.64 -57.34 76.60
CA ILE A 161 1.13 -56.08 77.21
C ILE A 161 2.42 -55.50 76.60
N SER A 162 2.30 -54.39 75.85
CA SER A 162 2.51 -53.05 76.43
C SER A 162 2.35 -51.95 75.38
N VAL A 163 1.53 -50.97 75.73
CA VAL A 163 1.44 -49.64 75.14
C VAL A 163 2.82 -48.97 75.20
N GLY A 164 3.28 -48.44 74.06
CA GLY A 164 4.50 -47.63 73.94
C GLY A 164 4.28 -46.52 72.93
N ASN A 165 4.07 -45.31 73.44
CA ASN A 165 3.88 -44.04 72.72
C ASN A 165 4.71 -43.90 71.44
N CYS A 166 4.05 -43.50 70.35
CA CYS A 166 4.67 -42.63 69.35
C CYS A 166 3.84 -41.34 69.26
N LEU A 167 4.55 -40.22 69.20
CA LEU A 167 4.10 -38.88 69.53
C LEU A 167 2.91 -38.38 68.69
N ILE A 168 2.07 -37.60 69.36
CA ILE A 168 1.29 -36.54 68.72
C ILE A 168 2.27 -35.61 68.00
N THR A 169 2.13 -35.47 66.69
CA THR A 169 2.40 -34.20 66.00
C THR A 169 1.24 -33.92 65.09
N ASP A 170 0.41 -32.97 65.51
CA ASP A 170 -0.61 -32.31 64.71
C ASP A 170 0.00 -31.81 63.39
N ASN A 171 -0.52 -32.27 62.24
CA ASN A 171 -0.30 -31.57 60.98
C ASN A 171 -1.37 -31.87 59.92
N GLU A 172 -2.65 -31.75 60.26
CA GLU A 172 -3.76 -31.92 59.31
C GLU A 172 -4.35 -30.60 58.77
N ASN A 173 -3.62 -29.48 58.78
CA ASN A 173 -4.16 -28.18 58.33
C ASN A 173 -3.44 -27.49 57.16
N ASN A 174 -2.42 -28.12 56.54
CA ASN A 174 -1.69 -27.46 55.43
C ASN A 174 -2.07 -27.95 54.02
N GLU A 175 -2.52 -29.21 53.84
CA GLU A 175 -2.88 -29.71 52.50
C GLU A 175 -4.25 -29.22 52.02
N GLY A 176 -5.23 -29.10 52.92
CA GLY A 176 -6.53 -28.52 52.59
C GLY A 176 -6.44 -27.04 52.17
N ASN A 177 -5.59 -26.27 52.85
CA ASN A 177 -5.36 -24.86 52.52
C ASN A 177 -4.62 -24.67 51.19
N ASP A 178 -3.63 -25.52 50.85
CA ASP A 178 -2.93 -25.46 49.55
C ASP A 178 -3.85 -25.80 48.38
N LEU A 179 -4.77 -26.76 48.56
CA LEU A 179 -5.77 -27.10 47.55
C LEU A 179 -6.81 -26.01 47.34
N ILE A 180 -7.24 -25.32 48.41
CA ILE A 180 -8.15 -24.17 48.31
C ILE A 180 -7.50 -23.02 47.55
N VAL A 181 -6.23 -22.70 47.84
CA VAL A 181 -5.49 -21.64 47.14
C VAL A 181 -5.32 -21.97 45.64
N LYS A 182 -5.04 -23.24 45.30
CA LYS A 182 -4.99 -23.69 43.89
C LYS A 182 -6.35 -23.60 43.21
N LEU A 183 -7.42 -23.95 43.91
CA LEU A 183 -8.79 -23.86 43.39
C LEU A 183 -9.18 -22.40 43.11
N ASP A 184 -8.87 -21.49 44.02
CA ASP A 184 -9.13 -20.06 43.86
C ASP A 184 -8.30 -19.45 42.71
N LEU A 185 -7.05 -19.90 42.55
CA LEU A 185 -6.20 -19.50 41.43
C LEU A 185 -6.77 -19.96 40.07
N GLU A 186 -7.20 -21.22 39.97
CA GLU A 186 -7.81 -21.74 38.74
C GLU A 186 -9.17 -21.10 38.46
N LYS A 187 -9.93 -20.74 39.49
CA LYS A 187 -11.17 -19.99 39.36
C LYS A 187 -10.92 -18.57 38.83
N ALA A 188 -9.88 -17.89 39.32
CA ALA A 188 -9.48 -16.58 38.81
C ALA A 188 -9.03 -16.64 37.34
N LYS A 189 -8.31 -17.70 36.94
CA LYS A 189 -7.96 -17.92 35.51
C LYS A 189 -9.20 -18.15 34.65
N LEU A 190 -10.19 -18.89 35.17
CA LEU A 190 -11.44 -19.13 34.46
C LEU A 190 -12.22 -17.83 34.25
N ASP A 191 -12.30 -16.97 35.28
CA ASP A 191 -12.94 -15.66 35.19
C ASP A 191 -12.21 -14.75 34.18
N GLU A 192 -10.88 -14.79 34.14
CA GLU A 192 -10.07 -14.05 33.16
C GLU A 192 -10.34 -14.53 31.72
N ILE A 193 -10.45 -15.84 31.51
CA ILE A 193 -10.82 -16.44 30.22
C ILE A 193 -12.24 -16.01 29.81
N GLU A 194 -13.18 -15.96 30.74
CA GLU A 194 -14.56 -15.52 30.47
C GLU A 194 -14.60 -14.04 30.08
N GLN A 195 -13.78 -13.20 30.72
CA GLN A 195 -13.62 -11.80 30.37
C GLN A 195 -12.96 -11.59 28.99
N MET A 196 -11.93 -12.38 28.66
CA MET A 196 -11.32 -12.37 27.31
C MET A 196 -12.33 -12.80 26.24
N LYS A 197 -13.13 -13.83 26.51
CA LYS A 197 -14.19 -14.30 25.60
C LYS A 197 -15.24 -13.21 25.33
N ALA A 198 -15.68 -12.48 26.36
CA ALA A 198 -16.61 -11.37 26.21
C ALA A 198 -16.01 -10.22 25.38
N THR A 199 -14.71 -9.97 25.52
CA THR A 199 -13.98 -8.96 24.73
C THR A 199 -13.88 -9.35 23.26
N LEU A 200 -13.48 -10.60 22.97
CA LEU A 200 -13.41 -11.14 21.61
C LEU A 200 -14.77 -11.12 20.91
N MET A 201 -15.86 -11.46 21.62
CA MET A 201 -17.22 -11.37 21.10
C MET A 201 -17.57 -9.94 20.66
N ARG A 202 -17.21 -8.93 21.46
CA ARG A 202 -17.45 -7.52 21.14
C ARG A 202 -16.64 -7.08 19.92
N ASP A 203 -15.38 -7.48 19.82
CA ASP A 203 -14.53 -7.11 18.71
C ASP A 203 -14.94 -7.80 17.40
N ASN A 204 -15.40 -9.05 17.47
CA ASN A 204 -15.99 -9.75 16.33
C ASN A 204 -17.23 -9.03 15.76
N GLU A 205 -18.10 -8.51 16.62
CA GLU A 205 -19.28 -7.76 16.14
C GLU A 205 -18.86 -6.44 15.47
N LYS A 206 -17.86 -5.73 16.00
CA LYS A 206 -17.30 -4.52 15.36
C LYS A 206 -16.66 -4.82 14.00
N ILE A 207 -15.92 -5.93 13.88
CA ILE A 207 -15.32 -6.35 12.61
C ILE A 207 -16.42 -6.65 11.60
N LYS A 208 -17.47 -7.35 12.01
CA LYS A 208 -18.63 -7.65 11.16
C LYS A 208 -19.34 -6.39 10.69
N GLU A 209 -19.56 -5.41 11.57
CA GLU A 209 -20.09 -4.09 11.18
C GLU A 209 -19.18 -3.36 10.18
N SER A 210 -17.86 -3.40 10.41
CA SER A 210 -16.87 -2.77 9.51
C SER A 210 -16.86 -3.43 8.13
N ILE A 211 -17.00 -4.75 8.06
CA ILE A 211 -17.11 -5.50 6.80
C ILE A 211 -18.38 -5.09 6.04
N GLU A 212 -19.52 -5.00 6.72
CA GLU A 212 -20.77 -4.58 6.08
C GLU A 212 -20.73 -3.12 5.60
N GLN A 213 -20.06 -2.24 6.34
CA GLN A 213 -19.82 -0.86 5.90
C GLN A 213 -18.94 -0.80 4.65
N ALA A 214 -17.88 -1.62 4.58
CA ALA A 214 -17.01 -1.70 3.41
C ALA A 214 -17.75 -2.26 2.17
N LYS A 215 -18.60 -3.27 2.35
CA LYS A 215 -19.44 -3.81 1.26
C LYS A 215 -20.38 -2.75 0.69
N ARG A 216 -21.01 -1.94 1.55
CA ARG A 216 -21.87 -0.82 1.10
C ARG A 216 -21.06 0.24 0.35
N GLY A 217 -19.83 0.50 0.78
CA GLY A 217 -18.87 1.37 0.08
C GLY A 217 -18.57 0.93 -1.35
N SER A 218 -18.44 -0.39 -1.57
CA SER A 218 -18.19 -0.97 -2.89
C SER A 218 -19.36 -0.81 -3.88
N ASN A 219 -20.57 -0.53 -3.40
CA ASN A 219 -21.75 -0.36 -4.25
C ASN A 219 -21.92 1.09 -4.78
N HIS A 220 -20.97 1.99 -4.46
CA HIS A 220 -20.97 3.37 -4.97
C HIS A 220 -20.15 3.57 -6.25
N PHE A 221 -19.51 2.51 -6.76
CA PHE A 221 -18.87 2.55 -8.07
C PHE A 221 -19.93 2.46 -9.17
N LYS A 222 -19.71 3.21 -10.24
CA LYS A 222 -20.53 3.14 -11.45
C LYS A 222 -20.62 1.69 -11.94
N PRO A 223 -21.81 1.15 -12.29
CA PRO A 223 -21.98 -0.22 -12.76
C PRO A 223 -21.03 -0.58 -13.91
N GLU A 224 -20.75 0.39 -14.77
CA GLU A 224 -19.83 0.26 -15.91
C GLU A 224 -18.39 -0.04 -15.45
N LEU A 225 -17.95 0.47 -14.30
CA LEU A 225 -16.62 0.17 -13.72
C LEU A 225 -16.57 -1.20 -13.03
N LEU A 226 -17.72 -1.75 -12.62
CA LEU A 226 -17.82 -3.08 -12.03
C LEU A 226 -17.90 -4.17 -13.12
N GLU A 227 -18.36 -3.81 -14.32
CA GLU A 227 -18.51 -4.70 -15.47
C GLU A 227 -17.24 -4.81 -16.33
N ILE A 228 -16.34 -3.82 -16.26
CA ILE A 228 -15.04 -3.88 -16.93
C ILE A 228 -14.15 -4.90 -16.22
N SER A 229 -13.82 -5.99 -16.94
CA SER A 229 -12.89 -7.00 -16.46
C SER A 229 -11.49 -6.40 -16.21
N VAL A 230 -10.78 -6.89 -15.19
CA VAL A 230 -9.39 -6.49 -14.89
C VAL A 230 -8.49 -6.60 -16.12
N MET A 231 -8.71 -7.62 -16.97
CA MET A 231 -7.98 -7.81 -18.22
C MET A 231 -8.16 -6.65 -19.21
N ALA A 232 -9.40 -6.17 -19.40
CA ALA A 232 -9.67 -5.04 -20.27
C ALA A 232 -9.01 -3.75 -19.76
N LEU A 233 -8.98 -3.57 -18.44
CA LEU A 233 -8.28 -2.44 -17.82
C LEU A 233 -6.76 -2.50 -18.01
N GLU A 234 -6.19 -3.70 -17.92
CA GLU A 234 -4.75 -3.95 -18.18
C GLU A 234 -4.38 -3.74 -19.65
N GLU A 235 -5.27 -4.08 -20.58
CA GLU A 235 -5.08 -3.85 -22.02
C GLU A 235 -5.09 -2.36 -22.36
N GLU A 236 -6.08 -1.61 -21.86
CA GLU A 236 -6.15 -0.14 -22.01
C GLU A 236 -4.94 0.56 -21.40
N TYR A 237 -4.49 0.10 -20.22
CA TYR A 237 -3.29 0.64 -19.59
C TYR A 237 -2.02 0.42 -20.43
N LYS A 238 -1.89 -0.75 -21.06
CA LYS A 238 -0.78 -1.04 -21.98
C LYS A 238 -0.87 -0.22 -23.27
N ALA A 239 -2.07 -0.03 -23.82
CA ALA A 239 -2.28 0.82 -24.99
C ALA A 239 -1.84 2.27 -24.70
N LEU A 240 -2.26 2.83 -23.56
CA LEU A 240 -1.87 4.17 -23.12
C LEU A 240 -0.36 4.32 -22.92
N LEU A 241 0.32 3.29 -22.39
CA LEU A 241 1.78 3.29 -22.27
C LEU A 241 2.44 3.34 -23.65
N SER A 242 1.94 2.56 -24.61
CA SER A 242 2.44 2.55 -25.99
C SER A 242 2.25 3.90 -26.68
N ASP A 243 1.09 4.53 -26.50
CA ASP A 243 0.81 5.85 -27.08
C ASP A 243 1.75 6.91 -26.50
N LYS A 244 1.96 6.89 -25.18
CA LYS A 244 2.92 7.77 -24.51
C LYS A 244 4.33 7.61 -25.10
N ASP A 245 4.79 6.37 -25.29
CA ASP A 245 6.11 6.11 -25.86
C ASP A 245 6.21 6.67 -27.30
N GLY A 246 5.17 6.47 -28.11
CA GLY A 246 5.09 7.05 -29.47
C GLY A 246 5.09 8.58 -29.49
N GLU A 247 4.38 9.23 -28.57
CA GLU A 247 4.40 10.69 -28.42
C GLU A 247 5.79 11.20 -28.02
N THR A 248 6.49 10.48 -27.13
CA THR A 248 7.86 10.87 -26.74
C THR A 248 8.85 10.72 -27.89
N GLU A 249 8.74 9.67 -28.70
CA GLU A 249 9.58 9.51 -29.91
C GLU A 249 9.32 10.63 -30.93
N TYR A 250 8.05 10.99 -31.15
CA TYR A 250 7.68 12.09 -32.04
C TYR A 250 8.25 13.43 -31.55
N LEU A 251 8.15 13.71 -30.24
CA LEU A 251 8.74 14.91 -29.64
C LEU A 251 10.26 14.95 -29.80
N CYS A 252 10.95 13.84 -29.57
CA CYS A 252 12.40 13.74 -29.81
C CYS A 252 12.75 14.00 -31.28
N SER A 253 12.00 13.44 -32.23
CA SER A 253 12.20 13.68 -33.67
C SER A 253 12.00 15.16 -34.05
N LEU A 254 10.97 15.81 -33.50
CA LEU A 254 10.75 17.24 -33.68
C LEU A 254 11.91 18.09 -33.15
N GLN A 255 12.45 17.71 -31.99
CA GLN A 255 13.59 18.40 -31.39
C GLN A 255 14.85 18.25 -32.24
N ASP A 256 15.13 17.04 -32.75
CA ASP A 256 16.21 16.80 -33.71
C ASP A 256 16.05 17.62 -34.99
N HIS A 257 14.81 17.73 -35.50
CA HIS A 257 14.52 18.55 -36.68
C HIS A 257 14.76 20.04 -36.41
N LEU A 258 14.39 20.54 -35.23
CA LEU A 258 14.67 21.92 -34.83
C LEU A 258 16.17 22.18 -34.69
N GLU A 259 16.94 21.25 -34.13
CA GLU A 259 18.39 21.37 -34.03
C GLU A 259 19.06 21.43 -35.41
N ARG A 260 18.61 20.58 -36.36
CA ARG A 260 19.08 20.64 -37.75
C ARG A 260 18.82 22.00 -38.39
N ILE A 261 17.64 22.58 -38.16
CA ILE A 261 17.28 23.90 -38.72
C ILE A 261 18.10 25.02 -38.07
N LYS A 262 18.33 24.97 -36.75
CA LYS A 262 19.18 25.95 -36.04
C LYS A 262 20.63 25.97 -36.52
N GLY A 263 21.12 24.87 -37.10
CA GLY A 263 22.46 24.77 -37.67
C GLY A 263 22.61 25.31 -39.10
N ILE A 264 21.52 25.72 -39.75
CA ILE A 264 21.55 26.24 -41.13
C ILE A 264 21.93 27.72 -41.10
N SER A 265 23.18 28.01 -41.43
CA SER A 265 23.65 29.34 -41.82
C SER A 265 23.98 29.32 -43.30
N HIS A 266 23.27 30.14 -44.10
CA HIS A 266 23.48 30.18 -45.55
C HIS A 266 23.62 31.62 -46.04
N VAL A 267 24.61 31.85 -46.89
CA VAL A 267 24.83 33.15 -47.52
C VAL A 267 24.10 33.15 -48.87
N ILE A 268 23.09 34.00 -49.00
CA ILE A 268 22.36 34.21 -50.25
C ILE A 268 22.96 35.41 -50.97
N LYS A 269 23.38 35.21 -52.23
CA LYS A 269 23.79 36.29 -53.13
C LYS A 269 22.58 36.84 -53.86
N CYS A 270 22.30 38.13 -53.68
CA CYS A 270 21.33 38.87 -54.46
C CYS A 270 21.85 39.09 -55.89
N ALA A 271 20.94 39.16 -56.87
CA ALA A 271 21.28 39.54 -58.25
C ALA A 271 21.91 40.95 -58.36
N CYS A 272 21.75 41.76 -57.31
CA CYS A 272 22.38 43.06 -57.13
C CYS A 272 23.86 43.00 -56.68
N GLY A 273 24.40 41.82 -56.37
CA GLY A 273 25.79 41.63 -55.95
C GLY A 273 26.02 41.64 -54.44
N GLU A 274 25.02 41.99 -53.63
CA GLU A 274 25.11 41.94 -52.16
C GLU A 274 24.88 40.52 -51.61
N GLU A 275 25.62 40.19 -50.55
CA GLU A 275 25.53 38.93 -49.82
C GLU A 275 24.75 39.12 -48.50
N TYR A 276 23.69 38.34 -48.32
CA TYR A 276 22.88 38.34 -47.11
C TYR A 276 23.06 37.01 -46.36
N MET A 277 23.42 37.10 -45.08
CA MET A 277 23.55 35.93 -44.20
C MET A 277 22.18 35.62 -43.60
N LEU A 278 21.60 34.49 -43.96
CA LEU A 278 20.47 33.92 -43.24
C LEU A 278 21.03 33.10 -42.08
N ASP A 279 20.84 33.62 -40.87
CA ASP A 279 21.13 32.92 -39.62
C ASP A 279 19.81 32.66 -38.91
N LEU A 280 19.34 31.41 -38.91
CA LEU A 280 18.09 30.98 -38.27
C LEU A 280 18.30 30.63 -36.78
N ARG A 281 19.20 31.36 -36.09
CA ARG A 281 19.37 31.26 -34.64
C ARG A 281 18.19 31.93 -33.94
N ALA A 282 17.25 31.12 -33.47
CA ALA A 282 16.30 31.47 -32.42
C ALA A 282 16.88 31.15 -31.03
#